data_AF-A0A7T5EZA3-F1
#
_entry.id   AF-A0A7T5EZA3-F1
#
_cell.length_a   1.000
_cell.length_b   1.000
_cell.length_c   1.000
_cell.angle_alpha   90.00
_cell.angle_beta   90.00
_cell.angle_gamma   90.00
#
_symmetry.space_group_name_H-M   'P 1'
#
loop_
_entity.id
_entity.type
_entity.pdbx_description
1 polymer ?
#
loop_
_entity_poly.entity_id
_entity_poly.type
_entity_poly.pdbx_seq_one_letter_code
_entity_poly.pdbx_strand_id
1 'polypeptide(L)'
;MPRPKKDVADRRDNRVTVYLSDSEHAALKDVAEREERSMTQVLTQALRDWLMRLLEPPESLRKARMEKIMEEQSLTVRGYMCSRGHVWWVDWIEPMDPRRCPMCGSQENLRKTWSGTVKRGI
;
A
#
# COMPACT_ATOMS: atom_id res chain seq x y z
N MET A 1 39.75 -7.71 30.98
CA MET A 1 38.37 -7.27 31.29
C MET A 1 37.39 -8.23 30.63
N PRO A 2 36.45 -8.85 31.36
CA PRO A 2 35.44 -9.73 30.76
C PRO A 2 34.46 -8.92 29.92
N ARG A 3 34.15 -9.42 28.71
CA ARG A 3 33.21 -8.81 27.76
C ARG A 3 31.83 -8.70 28.39
N PRO A 4 31.17 -7.52 28.40
CA PRO A 4 29.83 -7.39 28.94
C PRO A 4 28.87 -8.33 28.21
N LYS A 5 28.09 -9.11 28.97
CA LYS A 5 27.03 -9.96 28.42
C LYS A 5 25.99 -9.03 27.78
N LYS A 6 25.71 -9.26 26.50
CA LYS A 6 24.69 -8.54 25.74
C LYS A 6 23.34 -8.69 26.47
N ASP A 7 22.72 -7.56 26.80
CA ASP A 7 21.41 -7.54 27.45
C ASP A 7 20.37 -8.33 26.65
N VAL A 8 19.59 -9.14 27.36
CA VAL A 8 18.52 -10.00 26.81
C VAL A 8 17.37 -9.17 26.22
N ALA A 9 17.36 -7.84 26.46
CA ALA A 9 16.34 -6.90 26.02
C ALA A 9 16.34 -6.57 24.51
N ASP A 10 17.36 -7.01 23.75
CA ASP A 10 17.48 -6.67 22.32
C ASP A 10 16.99 -7.79 21.37
N ARG A 11 16.18 -8.72 21.88
CA ARG A 11 15.40 -9.65 21.03
C ARG A 11 14.09 -8.97 20.65
N ARG A 12 14.14 -8.13 19.62
CA ARG A 12 12.93 -7.69 18.91
C ARG A 12 12.30 -8.91 18.24
N ASP A 13 11.41 -9.60 18.95
CA ASP A 13 10.52 -10.62 18.37
C ASP A 13 9.52 -9.89 17.45
N ASN A 14 9.97 -9.54 16.23
CA ASN A 14 9.12 -8.98 15.18
C ASN A 14 8.27 -10.10 14.56
N ARG A 15 7.46 -10.77 15.38
CA ARG A 15 6.54 -11.80 14.95
C ARG A 15 5.24 -11.14 14.52
N VAL A 16 4.86 -11.36 13.27
CA VAL A 16 3.57 -10.92 12.73
C VAL A 16 2.71 -12.17 12.53
N THR A 17 1.52 -12.16 13.13
CA THR A 17 0.53 -13.24 12.90
C THR A 17 -0.36 -12.81 11.75
N VAL A 18 -0.45 -13.65 10.72
CA VAL A 18 -1.27 -13.40 9.53
C VAL A 18 -2.39 -14.43 9.51
N TYR A 19 -3.62 -13.95 9.35
CA TYR A 19 -4.78 -14.80 9.16
C TYR A 19 -5.02 -14.95 7.66
N LEU A 20 -5.04 -16.20 7.19
CA LEU A 20 -5.27 -16.55 5.80
C LEU A 20 -6.58 -17.34 5.71
N SER A 21 -7.31 -17.17 4.63
CA SER A 21 -8.37 -18.11 4.25
C SER A 21 -7.80 -19.48 3.87
N ASP A 22 -8.62 -20.52 3.92
CA ASP A 22 -8.21 -21.88 3.54
C ASP A 22 -7.65 -21.94 2.11
N SER A 23 -8.25 -21.17 1.18
CA SER A 23 -7.77 -21.04 -0.19
C SER A 23 -6.42 -20.35 -0.31
N GLU A 24 -6.17 -19.29 0.47
CA GLU A 24 -4.89 -18.57 0.46
C GLU A 24 -3.78 -19.39 1.11
N HIS A 25 -4.11 -20.12 2.18
CA HIS A 25 -3.17 -21.02 2.83
C HIS A 25 -2.76 -22.19 1.92
N ALA A 26 -3.73 -22.80 1.20
CA ALA A 26 -3.44 -23.82 0.21
C ALA A 26 -2.54 -23.30 -0.92
N ALA A 27 -2.87 -22.13 -1.48
CA ALA A 27 -2.05 -21.52 -2.54
C ALA A 27 -0.62 -21.20 -2.05
N LEU A 28 -0.47 -20.68 -0.82
CA LEU A 28 0.85 -20.40 -0.24
C LEU A 28 1.67 -21.68 -0.06
N LYS A 29 1.01 -22.77 0.35
CA LYS A 29 1.65 -24.08 0.51
C LYS A 29 2.14 -24.63 -0.83
N ASP A 30 1.31 -24.58 -1.88
CA ASP A 30 1.67 -25.05 -3.21
C ASP A 30 2.89 -24.29 -3.78
N VAL A 31 2.93 -22.96 -3.59
CA VAL A 31 4.07 -22.13 -4.01
C VAL A 31 5.31 -22.44 -3.19
N ALA A 32 5.16 -22.65 -1.88
CA ALA A 32 6.27 -23.01 -1.00
C ALA A 32 6.88 -24.37 -1.36
N GLU A 33 6.06 -25.36 -1.69
CA GLU A 33 6.51 -26.67 -2.16
C GLU A 33 7.23 -26.56 -3.52
N ARG A 34 6.71 -25.75 -4.45
CA ARG A 34 7.31 -25.54 -5.77
C ARG A 34 8.65 -24.83 -5.71
N GLU A 35 8.82 -23.88 -4.79
CA GLU A 35 10.08 -23.13 -4.62
C GLU A 35 11.07 -23.81 -3.66
N GLU A 36 10.71 -24.97 -3.08
CA GLU A 36 11.49 -25.68 -2.05
C GLU A 36 11.87 -24.78 -0.86
N ARG A 37 10.92 -23.92 -0.43
CA ARG A 37 11.13 -22.90 0.61
C ARG A 37 10.08 -22.99 1.70
N SER A 38 10.38 -22.42 2.87
CA SER A 38 9.37 -22.29 3.91
C SER A 38 8.30 -21.27 3.53
N MET A 39 7.03 -21.53 3.90
CA MET A 39 5.92 -20.60 3.66
C MET A 39 6.21 -19.18 4.18
N THR A 40 6.88 -19.07 5.33
CA THR A 40 7.29 -17.78 5.91
C THR A 40 8.27 -17.02 5.01
N GLN A 41 9.25 -17.72 4.40
CA GLN A 41 10.20 -17.09 3.48
C GLN A 41 9.51 -16.63 2.20
N VAL A 42 8.61 -17.46 1.63
CA VAL A 42 7.81 -17.09 0.45
C VAL A 42 6.97 -15.85 0.73
N LEU A 43 6.26 -15.83 1.87
CA LEU A 43 5.43 -14.69 2.26
C LEU A 43 6.26 -13.42 2.49
N THR A 44 7.41 -13.55 3.15
CA THR A 44 8.32 -12.40 3.40
C THR A 44 8.90 -11.86 2.09
N GLN A 45 9.29 -12.74 1.17
CA GLN A 45 9.81 -12.37 -0.13
C GLN A 45 8.73 -11.67 -0.98
N ALA A 46 7.53 -12.24 -1.04
CA ALA A 46 6.40 -11.66 -1.75
C ALA A 46 6.03 -10.27 -1.20
N LEU A 47 5.99 -10.11 0.13
CA LEU A 47 5.77 -8.81 0.78
C LEU A 47 6.88 -7.81 0.44
N ARG A 48 8.14 -8.23 0.47
CA ARG A 48 9.27 -7.36 0.12
C ARG A 48 9.20 -6.92 -1.33
N ASP A 49 8.92 -7.82 -2.26
CA ASP A 49 8.82 -7.51 -3.69
C ASP A 49 7.63 -6.60 -3.97
N TRP A 50 6.51 -6.82 -3.28
CA TRP A 50 5.35 -5.93 -3.36
C TRP A 50 5.67 -4.53 -2.82
N LEU A 51 6.33 -4.42 -1.66
CA LEU A 51 6.76 -3.15 -1.11
C LEU A 51 7.77 -2.43 -2.02
N MET A 52 8.73 -3.15 -2.60
CA MET A 52 9.68 -2.59 -3.55
C MET A 52 8.98 -2.05 -4.80
N ARG A 53 7.95 -2.73 -5.32
CA ARG A 53 7.15 -2.22 -6.45
C ARG A 53 6.36 -0.96 -6.10
N LEU A 54 5.97 -0.77 -4.84
CA LEU A 54 5.30 0.44 -4.37
C LEU A 54 6.27 1.60 -4.17
N LEU A 55 7.46 1.34 -3.62
CA LEU A 55 8.46 2.36 -3.33
C LEU A 55 9.27 2.77 -4.57
N GLU A 56 9.69 1.79 -5.37
CA GLU A 56 10.53 1.96 -6.55
C GLU A 56 9.95 1.14 -7.72
N PRO A 57 8.83 1.61 -8.32
CA PRO A 57 8.27 0.94 -9.48
C PRO A 57 9.30 0.91 -10.62
N PRO A 58 9.49 -0.24 -11.31
CA PRO A 58 10.41 -0.35 -12.43
C PRO A 58 10.09 0.69 -13.51
N GLU A 59 11.12 1.15 -14.23
CA GLU A 59 10.98 2.26 -15.19
C GLU A 59 9.91 2.02 -16.26
N SER A 60 9.70 0.77 -16.67
CA SER A 60 8.64 0.40 -17.62
C SER A 60 7.24 0.69 -17.06
N LEU A 61 6.99 0.40 -15.78
CA LEU A 61 5.73 0.74 -15.12
C LEU A 61 5.62 2.25 -14.87
N ARG A 62 6.72 2.94 -14.58
CA ARG A 62 6.72 4.40 -14.46
C ARG A 62 6.38 5.07 -15.79
N LYS A 63 6.97 4.60 -16.90
CA LYS A 63 6.70 5.09 -18.26
C LYS A 63 5.28 4.77 -18.69
N ALA A 64 4.82 3.52 -18.56
CA ALA A 64 3.44 3.15 -18.87
C ALA A 64 2.42 3.94 -18.02
N ARG A 65 2.73 4.20 -16.74
CA ARG A 65 1.90 5.05 -15.88
C ARG A 65 1.92 6.51 -16.34
N MET A 66 3.08 7.03 -16.74
CA MET A 66 3.21 8.38 -17.28
C MET A 66 2.48 8.53 -18.63
N GLU A 67 2.63 7.59 -19.55
CA GLU A 67 1.94 7.52 -20.83
C GLU A 67 0.43 7.46 -20.62
N LYS A 68 -0.05 6.61 -19.72
CA LYS A 68 -1.47 6.57 -19.33
C LYS A 68 -1.97 7.90 -18.75
N ILE A 69 -1.19 8.56 -17.89
CA ILE A 69 -1.51 9.89 -17.35
C ILE A 69 -1.52 10.98 -18.46
N MET A 70 -0.71 10.81 -19.50
CA MET A 70 -0.63 11.74 -20.64
C MET A 70 -1.76 11.50 -21.66
N GLU A 71 -2.23 10.26 -21.82
CA GLU A 71 -3.33 9.88 -22.70
C GLU A 71 -4.71 10.08 -22.07
N GLU A 72 -4.83 10.04 -20.73
CA GLU A 72 -6.08 10.25 -20.01
C GLU A 72 -6.55 11.71 -20.08
N GLN A 73 -7.39 12.02 -21.07
CA GLN A 73 -8.07 13.32 -21.23
C GLN A 73 -9.07 13.61 -20.09
N SER A 74 -9.52 12.57 -19.38
CA SER A 74 -10.41 12.67 -18.23
C SER A 74 -9.91 11.78 -17.10
N LEU A 75 -9.64 12.38 -15.94
CA LEU A 75 -9.28 11.67 -14.72
C LEU A 75 -10.55 11.42 -13.92
N THR A 76 -10.78 10.15 -13.56
CA THR A 76 -11.81 9.84 -12.57
C THR A 76 -11.22 10.13 -11.21
N VAL A 77 -11.90 10.97 -10.43
CA VAL A 77 -11.44 11.41 -9.11
C VAL A 77 -12.49 11.11 -8.06
N ARG A 78 -12.02 10.81 -6.85
CA ARG A 78 -12.82 10.81 -5.62
C ARG A 78 -12.61 12.14 -4.92
N GLY A 79 -13.68 12.89 -4.74
CA GLY A 79 -13.71 14.06 -3.87
C GLY A 79 -13.99 13.64 -2.43
N TYR A 80 -13.28 14.25 -1.50
CA TYR A 80 -13.38 14.03 -0.07
C TYR A 80 -13.60 15.36 0.65
N MET A 81 -14.39 15.31 1.73
CA MET A 81 -14.54 16.44 2.65
C MET A 81 -14.29 15.99 4.09
N CYS A 82 -13.41 16.68 4.80
CA CYS A 82 -13.22 16.41 6.23
C CYS A 82 -14.29 17.08 7.10
N SER A 83 -14.37 16.68 8.36
CA SER A 83 -15.24 17.27 9.39
C SER A 83 -15.11 18.79 9.55
N ARG A 84 -13.97 19.38 9.18
CA ARG A 84 -13.71 20.83 9.20
C ARG A 84 -14.07 21.55 7.89
N GLY A 85 -14.58 20.83 6.89
CA GLY A 85 -15.03 21.40 5.61
C GLY A 85 -13.96 21.53 4.53
N HIS A 86 -12.73 21.06 4.74
CA HIS A 86 -11.73 21.04 3.67
C HIS A 86 -12.10 20.02 2.61
N VAL A 87 -12.09 20.45 1.35
CA VAL A 87 -12.37 19.64 0.17
C VAL A 87 -11.07 19.34 -0.56
N TRP A 88 -10.87 18.08 -0.95
CA TRP A 88 -9.77 17.69 -1.83
C TRP A 88 -10.16 16.53 -2.73
N TRP A 89 -9.36 16.32 -3.76
CA TRP A 89 -9.56 15.29 -4.78
C TRP A 89 -8.40 14.30 -4.72
N VAL A 90 -8.72 13.03 -4.88
CA VAL A 90 -7.75 11.96 -5.02
C VAL A 90 -8.08 11.21 -6.30
N ASP A 91 -7.05 10.80 -7.03
CA ASP A 91 -7.20 9.96 -8.21
C ASP A 91 -7.89 8.64 -7.82
N TRP A 92 -8.87 8.20 -8.61
CA TRP A 92 -9.58 6.94 -8.39
C TRP A 92 -8.65 5.73 -8.43
N ILE A 93 -7.48 5.86 -9.06
CA ILE A 93 -6.45 4.80 -9.15
C ILE A 93 -5.70 4.62 -7.81
N GLU A 94 -5.80 5.56 -6.87
CA GLU A 94 -5.18 5.36 -5.55
C GLU A 94 -5.89 4.23 -4.76
N PRO A 95 -5.14 3.21 -4.29
CA PRO A 95 -5.71 1.98 -3.74
C PRO A 95 -6.32 2.15 -2.34
N MET A 96 -6.17 3.32 -1.72
CA MET A 96 -6.60 3.53 -0.34
C MET A 96 -7.24 4.91 -0.17
N ASP A 97 -8.44 4.95 0.42
CA ASP A 97 -9.08 6.21 0.77
C ASP A 97 -8.17 7.02 1.74
N PRO A 98 -8.05 8.34 1.55
CA PRO A 98 -7.18 9.19 2.35
C PRO A 98 -7.63 9.16 3.81
N ARG A 99 -6.86 8.47 4.66
CA ARG A 99 -7.14 8.34 6.11
C ARG A 99 -6.97 9.66 6.87
N ARG A 100 -6.43 10.70 6.22
CA ARG A 100 -6.17 12.01 6.80
C ARG A 100 -6.48 13.10 5.82
N CYS A 101 -7.03 14.20 6.32
CA CYS A 101 -7.13 15.43 5.54
C CYS A 101 -5.73 16.00 5.29
N PRO A 102 -5.33 16.28 4.03
CA PRO A 102 -4.02 16.85 3.73
C PRO A 102 -3.86 18.29 4.26
N MET A 103 -4.97 19.01 4.46
CA MET A 103 -4.94 20.40 4.91
C MET A 103 -4.75 20.54 6.43
N CYS A 104 -5.37 19.66 7.23
CA CYS A 104 -5.37 19.80 8.68
C CYS A 104 -4.83 18.57 9.44
N GLY A 105 -4.38 17.53 8.74
CA GLY A 105 -3.78 16.33 9.33
C GLY A 105 -4.72 15.49 10.20
N SER A 106 -6.00 15.89 10.30
CA SER A 106 -6.98 15.22 11.17
C SER A 106 -7.30 13.83 10.63
N GLN A 107 -7.20 12.83 11.51
CA GLN A 107 -7.68 11.46 11.27
C GLN A 107 -9.21 11.37 11.38
N GLU A 108 -9.85 12.37 11.98
CA GLU A 108 -11.26 12.32 12.32
C GLU A 108 -12.18 12.72 11.16
N ASN A 109 -12.81 11.67 10.61
CA ASN A 109 -14.09 11.64 9.93
C ASN A 109 -14.15 12.42 8.60
N LEU A 110 -13.91 11.66 7.52
CA LEU A 110 -14.43 11.98 6.19
C LEU A 110 -15.96 12.02 6.25
N ARG A 111 -16.54 13.18 5.95
CA ARG A 111 -18.00 13.38 6.02
C ARG A 111 -18.72 13.06 4.73
N LYS A 112 -18.07 13.29 3.58
CA LYS A 112 -18.69 13.15 2.28
C LYS A 112 -17.65 12.70 1.26
N THR A 113 -17.99 11.64 0.54
CA THR A 113 -17.27 11.17 -0.64
C THR A 113 -18.16 11.37 -1.85
N TRP A 114 -17.59 11.83 -2.96
CA TRP A 114 -18.28 11.86 -4.24
C TRP A 114 -17.32 11.47 -5.35
N SER A 115 -17.85 10.92 -6.43
CA SER A 115 -17.09 10.55 -7.62
C SER A 115 -17.38 11.53 -8.73
N GLY A 116 -16.36 11.97 -9.45
CA GLY A 116 -16.52 12.80 -10.64
C GLY A 116 -15.43 12.54 -11.65
N THR A 117 -15.65 12.97 -12.88
CA THR A 117 -14.63 13.00 -13.93
C THR A 117 -14.18 14.43 -14.13
N VAL A 118 -12.89 14.69 -13.95
CA VAL A 118 -12.28 15.98 -14.25
C VAL A 118 -11.64 15.87 -15.62
N LYS A 119 -12.10 16.67 -16.58
CA LYS A 119 -11.43 16.81 -17.87
C LYS A 119 -10.23 17.75 -17.71
N ARG A 120 -9.06 17.35 -18.18
CA ARG A 120 -7.90 18.25 -18.25
C ARG A 120 -8.11 19.24 -19.39
N GLY A 121 -8.21 20.54 -19.08
CA GLY A 121 -8.18 21.61 -20.09
C GLY A 121 -9.47 22.42 -20.31
N ILE A 122 -10.24 22.71 -19.26
CA ILE A 122 -11.21 23.82 -19.26
C ILE A 122 -10.80 24.83 -18.20
#